data_AF-A0A9E0CZ08-F1
#
_entry.id   AF-A0A9E0CZ08-F1
#
_cell.length_a   1.000
_cell.length_b   1.000
_cell.length_c   1.000
_cell.angle_alpha   90.00
_cell.angle_beta   90.00
_cell.angle_gamma   90.00
#
_symmetry.space_group_name_H-M   'P 1'
#
loop_
_entity.id
_entity.type
_entity.pdbx_description
1 polymer ?
#
loop_
_entity_poly.entity_id
_entity_poly.type
_entity_poly.pdbx_seq_one_letter_code
_entity_poly.pdbx_strand_id
1 'polypeptide(L)'
;AQEVLRLGLSVVLDFGLWARIERDELRSVARSLGVGVELHYLGASTDELWRRIEARNSEPPWNSEPISRAHLDEWAASFEAPEAAELALFDTPEETADR
;
A
#
# COMPACT_ATOMS: atom_id res chain seq x y z
N ALA A 1 -11.83 10.46 1.52
CA ALA A 1 -12.16 9.04 1.80
C ALA A 1 -13.50 8.90 2.51
N GLN A 2 -13.68 9.39 3.74
CA GLN A 2 -14.91 9.17 4.52
C GLN A 2 -16.19 9.70 3.83
N GLU A 3 -16.13 10.85 3.17
CA GLU A 3 -17.30 11.38 2.42
C GLU A 3 -17.70 10.47 1.26
N VAL A 4 -16.73 9.90 0.55
CA VAL A 4 -16.96 8.95 -0.55
C VAL A 4 -17.56 7.64 -0.02
N LEU A 5 -17.05 7.14 1.11
CA LEU A 5 -17.61 5.95 1.78
C LEU A 5 -19.07 6.18 2.21
N ARG A 6 -19.42 7.38 2.71
CA ARG A 6 -20.82 7.73 3.06
C ARG A 6 -21.75 7.74 1.85
N LEU A 7 -21.24 7.88 0.63
CA LEU A 7 -22.01 7.76 -0.61
C LEU A 7 -22.18 6.31 -1.06
N GLY A 8 -21.68 5.32 -0.31
CA GLY A 8 -21.75 3.90 -0.66
C GLY A 8 -20.74 3.48 -1.73
N LEU A 9 -19.70 4.29 -1.95
CA LEU A 9 -18.65 4.02 -2.95
C LEU A 9 -17.40 3.46 -2.28
N SER A 10 -16.65 2.63 -3.01
CA SER A 10 -15.35 2.11 -2.58
C SER A 10 -14.23 3.14 -2.74
N VAL A 11 -13.22 3.08 -1.86
CA VAL A 11 -12.05 3.95 -1.88
C VAL A 11 -10.79 3.11 -1.86
N VAL A 12 -9.87 3.36 -2.79
CA VAL A 12 -8.50 2.84 -2.74
C VAL A 12 -7.60 3.91 -2.15
N LEU A 13 -6.90 3.58 -1.07
CA LEU A 13 -5.89 4.44 -0.48
C LEU A 13 -4.51 4.02 -1.03
N ASP A 14 -4.08 4.67 -2.11
CA ASP A 14 -2.73 4.52 -2.67
C ASP A 14 -1.79 5.53 -2.01
N PHE A 15 -1.59 5.36 -0.71
CA PHE A 15 -0.64 6.12 0.09
C PHE A 15 0.40 5.16 0.65
N GLY A 16 1.62 5.65 0.90
CA GLY A 16 2.65 4.86 1.55
C GLY A 16 2.23 4.50 2.98
N LEU A 17 1.62 3.32 3.17
CA LEU A 17 1.29 2.75 4.47
C LEU A 17 2.48 1.95 5.03
N TRP A 18 3.53 2.67 5.42
CA TRP A 18 4.83 2.08 5.71
C TRP A 18 4.87 1.39 7.06
N ALA A 19 4.26 2.00 8.07
CA ALA A 19 4.24 1.45 9.41
C ALA A 19 2.94 0.68 9.67
N ARG A 20 3.03 -0.38 10.47
CA ARG A 20 1.86 -1.15 10.91
C ARG A 20 0.85 -0.28 11.65
N ILE A 21 1.32 0.67 12.47
CA ILE A 21 0.44 1.54 13.25
C ILE A 21 -0.50 2.36 12.35
N GLU A 22 -0.02 2.84 11.21
CA GLU A 22 -0.82 3.61 10.25
C GLU A 22 -1.93 2.71 9.65
N ARG A 23 -1.59 1.46 9.33
CA ARG A 23 -2.56 0.47 8.82
C ARG A 23 -3.59 0.09 9.87
N ASP A 24 -3.16 -0.07 11.13
CA ASP A 24 -4.05 -0.37 12.26
C ASP A 24 -5.03 0.78 12.52
N GLU A 25 -4.57 2.03 12.48
CA GLU A 25 -5.40 3.23 12.62
C GLU A 25 -6.46 3.31 11.51
N LEU A 26 -6.05 3.15 10.25
CA LEU A 26 -6.97 3.17 9.12
C LEU A 26 -8.00 2.03 9.18
N ARG A 27 -7.56 0.81 9.55
CA ARG A 27 -8.46 -0.32 9.78
C ARG A 27 -9.48 0.03 10.87
N SER A 28 -9.04 0.60 12.00
CA SER A 28 -9.92 0.97 13.10
C SER A 28 -10.97 2.01 12.68
N VAL A 29 -10.56 3.03 11.92
CA VAL A 29 -11.48 4.04 11.37
C VAL A 29 -12.51 3.38 10.45
N ALA A 30 -12.09 2.54 9.50
CA ALA A 30 -13.00 1.80 8.62
C ALA A 30 -14.01 0.95 9.41
N ARG A 31 -13.56 0.19 10.41
CA ARG A 31 -14.44 -0.60 11.28
C ARG A 31 -15.44 0.24 12.04
N SER A 32 -15.06 1.41 12.55
CA SER A 32 -15.97 2.34 13.23
C SER A 32 -17.07 2.92 12.33
N LEU A 33 -16.82 2.95 11.02
CA LEU A 33 -17.79 3.36 10.00
C LEU A 33 -18.66 2.19 9.51
N GLY A 34 -18.40 0.97 9.99
CA GLY A 34 -19.11 -0.24 9.57
C GLY A 34 -18.80 -0.66 8.14
N VAL A 35 -17.67 -0.23 7.58
CA VAL A 35 -17.25 -0.61 6.21
C VAL A 35 -16.20 -1.71 6.25
N GLY A 36 -16.21 -2.55 5.21
CA GLY A 36 -15.14 -3.52 4.97
C GLY A 36 -13.82 -2.82 4.62
N VAL A 37 -12.70 -3.46 4.92
CA VAL A 37 -11.36 -2.95 4.68
C VAL A 37 -10.41 -4.08 4.33
N GLU A 38 -9.83 -4.00 3.13
CA GLU A 38 -8.86 -4.94 2.60
C GLU A 38 -7.45 -4.34 2.65
N LEU A 39 -6.43 -5.17 2.89
CA LEU A 39 -5.03 -4.79 2.78
C LEU A 39 -4.35 -5.55 1.64
N HIS A 40 -4.03 -4.84 0.57
CA HIS A 40 -3.34 -5.38 -0.60
C HIS A 40 -1.83 -5.14 -0.50
N TYR A 41 -1.08 -6.16 -0.09
CA TYR A 41 0.39 -6.09 -0.03
C TYR A 41 1.03 -6.66 -1.31
N LEU A 42 1.72 -5.78 -2.06
CA LEU A 42 2.44 -6.14 -3.28
C LEU A 42 3.94 -6.31 -2.97
N GLY A 43 4.29 -7.43 -2.34
CA GLY A 43 5.68 -7.74 -1.99
C GLY A 43 6.56 -8.05 -3.21
N ALA A 44 7.77 -7.49 -3.23
CA ALA A 44 8.85 -7.83 -4.17
C ALA A 44 10.19 -7.76 -3.43
N SER A 45 11.21 -8.49 -3.92
CA SER A 45 12.56 -8.37 -3.38
C SER A 45 13.14 -6.98 -3.64
N THR A 46 14.04 -6.51 -2.77
CA THR A 46 14.74 -5.23 -2.95
C THR A 46 15.46 -5.17 -4.30
N ASP A 47 16.01 -6.29 -4.78
CA ASP A 47 16.67 -6.34 -6.09
C ASP A 47 15.69 -6.17 -7.26
N GLU A 48 14.48 -6.74 -7.16
CA GLU A 48 13.43 -6.55 -8.16
C GLU A 48 12.88 -5.11 -8.14
N LEU A 49 12.72 -4.52 -6.96
CA LEU A 49 12.37 -3.11 -6.82
C LEU A 49 13.45 -2.22 -7.44
N TRP A 50 14.73 -2.50 -7.17
CA TRP A 50 15.85 -1.76 -7.74
C TRP A 50 15.88 -1.84 -9.26
N ARG A 51 15.72 -3.05 -9.83
CA ARG A 51 15.64 -3.25 -11.29
C ARG A 51 14.55 -2.39 -11.94
N ARG A 52 13.36 -2.31 -11.31
CA ARG A 52 12.24 -1.48 -11.80
C ARG A 52 12.52 0.01 -11.67
N ILE A 53 13.12 0.43 -10.56
CA ILE A 53 13.50 1.82 -10.31
C ILE A 53 14.56 2.27 -11.32
N GLU A 54 15.60 1.46 -11.54
CA GLU A 54 16.66 1.77 -12.50
C GLU A 54 16.11 1.91 -13.93
N ALA A 55 15.24 0.99 -14.36
CA ALA A 55 14.56 1.10 -15.65
C ALA A 55 13.76 2.41 -15.75
N ARG A 56 12.98 2.75 -14.72
CA ARG A 56 12.18 3.99 -14.69
C ARG A 56 13.06 5.24 -14.69
N ASN A 57 14.14 5.26 -13.91
CA ASN A 57 15.08 6.38 -13.85
C ASN A 57 15.73 6.68 -15.21
N SER A 58 15.76 5.73 -16.15
CA SER A 58 16.28 5.95 -17.50
C SER A 58 15.31 6.69 -18.42
N GLU A 59 14.04 6.83 -18.02
CA GLU A 59 12.96 7.43 -18.82
C GLU A 59 12.57 8.83 -18.29
N PRO A 60 12.34 9.83 -19.17
CA PRO A 60 11.69 11.08 -18.78
C PRO A 60 10.23 10.86 -18.32
N PRO A 61 9.71 11.61 -17.33
CA PRO A 61 10.38 12.69 -16.58
C PRO A 61 11.21 12.20 -15.38
N TRP A 62 11.25 10.89 -15.12
CA TRP A 62 11.83 10.29 -13.92
C TRP A 62 13.36 10.39 -13.85
N ASN A 63 14.02 10.59 -15.00
CA ASN A 63 15.45 10.87 -15.08
C ASN A 63 15.86 12.25 -14.50
N SER A 64 14.92 13.15 -14.22
CA SER A 64 15.20 14.49 -13.67
C SER A 64 15.64 14.42 -12.21
N GLU A 65 15.04 13.51 -11.43
CA GLU A 65 15.26 13.31 -9.99
C GLU A 65 15.28 11.80 -9.72
N PRO A 66 16.36 11.10 -10.10
CA PRO A 66 16.41 9.65 -10.06
C PRO A 66 16.50 9.14 -8.61
N ILE A 67 15.79 8.04 -8.34
CA ILE A 67 15.91 7.34 -7.05
C ILE A 67 17.21 6.53 -7.06
N SER A 68 18.13 6.82 -6.14
CA SER A 68 19.38 6.09 -6.01
C SER A 68 19.18 4.76 -5.26
N ARG A 69 20.15 3.84 -5.39
CA ARG A 69 20.14 2.59 -4.61
C ARG A 69 20.18 2.86 -3.12
N ALA A 70 20.95 3.87 -2.71
CA ALA A 70 21.04 4.27 -1.31
C ALA A 70 19.68 4.76 -0.75
N HIS A 71 18.89 5.50 -1.56
CA HIS A 71 17.54 5.88 -1.16
C HIS A 71 16.66 4.65 -0.95
N LEU A 72 16.67 3.68 -1.88
CA LEU A 72 15.89 2.45 -1.73
C LEU A 72 16.29 1.66 -0.48
N ASP A 73 17.59 1.53 -0.21
CA ASP A 73 18.08 0.78 0.95
C ASP A 73 17.69 1.47 2.26
N GLU A 74 17.76 2.81 2.34
CA GLU A 74 17.28 3.61 3.48
C GLU A 74 15.78 3.42 3.72
N TRP A 75 15.00 3.48 2.65
CA TRP A 75 13.55 3.31 2.70
C TRP A 75 13.13 1.90 3.09
N ALA A 76 13.79 0.88 2.53
CA ALA A 76 13.55 -0.52 2.85
C ALA A 76 13.82 -0.82 4.33
N ALA A 77 14.79 -0.15 4.95
CA ALA A 77 15.09 -0.30 6.37
C ALA A 77 13.99 0.28 7.29
N SER A 78 13.16 1.19 6.79
CA SER A 78 12.07 1.84 7.55
C SER A 78 10.70 1.20 7.31
N PHE A 79 10.56 0.37 6.27
CA PHE A 79 9.29 -0.24 5.89
C PHE A 79 8.96 -1.47 6.76
N GLU A 80 7.76 -1.48 7.35
CA GLU A 80 7.25 -2.63 8.11
C GLU A 80 6.32 -3.46 7.21
N ALA A 81 6.87 -4.51 6.59
CA ALA A 81 6.09 -5.44 5.78
C ALA A 81 4.99 -6.11 6.61
N PRO A 82 3.74 -6.19 6.12
CA PRO A 82 2.66 -6.80 6.87
C PRO A 82 2.90 -8.30 7.03
N GLU A 83 2.79 -8.76 8.28
CA GLU A 83 2.92 -10.17 8.62
C GLU A 83 1.60 -10.92 8.38
N ALA A 84 1.65 -12.24 8.29
CA ALA A 84 0.46 -13.07 8.09
C ALA A 84 -0.63 -12.85 9.17
N ALA A 85 -0.21 -12.63 10.43
CA ALA A 85 -1.13 -12.33 11.52
C ALA A 85 -1.79 -10.95 11.39
N GLU A 86 -1.09 -9.98 10.80
CA GLU A 86 -1.64 -8.65 10.51
C GLU A 86 -2.64 -8.73 9.36
N LEU A 87 -2.28 -9.40 8.27
CA LEU A 87 -3.15 -9.59 7.09
C LEU A 87 -4.48 -10.25 7.47
N ALA A 88 -4.46 -11.19 8.42
CA ALA A 88 -5.67 -11.86 8.92
C ALA A 88 -6.65 -10.93 9.67
N LEU A 89 -6.27 -9.69 9.98
CA LEU A 89 -7.15 -8.69 10.60
C LEU A 89 -7.99 -7.91 9.58
N PHE A 90 -7.64 -8.01 8.29
CA PHE A 90 -8.33 -7.35 7.18
C PHE A 90 -9.35 -8.29 6.53
N ASP A 91 -10.32 -7.70 5.84
CA ASP A 91 -11.31 -8.47 5.09
C ASP A 91 -10.65 -9.08 3.84
N THR A 92 -11.19 -10.22 3.43
CA THR A 92 -10.85 -10.81 2.14
C THR A 92 -11.57 -10.03 1.03
N PRO A 93 -10.98 -9.93 -0.17
CA PRO A 93 -11.70 -9.44 -1.33
C PRO A 93 -13.06 -10.13 -1.42
N GLU A 94 -14.13 -9.36 -1.54
CA GLU A 94 -15.40 -9.96 -1.97
C GLU A 94 -15.11 -10.65 -3.30
N GLU A 95 -15.30 -11.98 -3.37
CA GLU A 95 -15.44 -12.65 -4.66
C GLU A 95 -16.51 -11.86 -5.38
N THR A 96 -16.11 -11.14 -6.43
CA THR A 96 -16.99 -10.18 -7.09
C THR A 96 -18.15 -11.00 -7.64
N ALA A 97 -19.24 -11.06 -6.90
CA ALA A 97 -20.51 -11.53 -7.41
C ALA A 97 -20.93 -10.48 -8.41
N ASP A 98 -20.61 -10.78 -9.67
CA ASP A 98 -21.08 -10.16 -10.90
C ASP A 98 -22.32 -9.26 -10.63
N ARG A 99 -22.11 -7.94 -10.58
CA ARG A 99 -23.18 -6.93 -10.53
C ARG A 99 -23.06 -5.99 -11.72
#